data_AF-A0ABD0NQX5-F1
#
_entry.id   AF-A0ABD0NQX5-F1
#
_cell.length_a   1.000
_cell.length_b   1.000
_cell.length_c   1.000
_cell.angle_alpha   90.00
_cell.angle_beta   90.00
_cell.angle_gamma   90.00
#
_symmetry.space_group_name_H-M   'P 1'
#
loop_
_entity.id
_entity.type
_entity.pdbx_description
1 polymer ?
#
loop_
_entity_poly.entity_id
_entity_poly.type
_entity_poly.pdbx_seq_one_letter_code
_entity_poly.pdbx_strand_id
1 'polypeptide(L)' 'GLDYEKTPLVKLEITARNEVPLVGADLKWIVEDEDEGPEFNPGIMYLKVKENVANGTVIGTYKAVDPEKKNSDGI' A
#
# COMPACT_ATOMS: atom_id res chain seq x y z
N GLY A 1 -2.95 1.71 -10.07
CA GLY A 1 -2.67 0.33 -10.49
C GLY A 1 -3.38 -0.62 -9.55
N LEU A 2 -3.22 -1.92 -9.77
CA LEU A 2 -3.53 -2.94 -8.75
C LEU A 2 -2.35 -2.99 -7.75
N ASP A 3 -2.64 -3.41 -6.52
CA ASP A 3 -1.70 -3.43 -5.40
C ASP A 3 -2.12 -4.61 -4.51
N TYR A 4 -1.27 -5.65 -4.46
CA TYR A 4 -1.59 -6.92 -3.85
C TYR A 4 -1.66 -6.81 -2.32
N GLU A 5 -0.71 -6.06 -1.76
CA GLU A 5 -0.48 -5.79 -0.34
C GLU A 5 -1.71 -5.12 0.29
N LYS A 6 -2.40 -4.29 -0.51
CA LYS A 6 -3.66 -3.62 -0.16
C LYS A 6 -4.90 -4.42 -0.54
N THR A 7 -4.98 -4.97 -1.75
CA THR A 7 -6.20 -5.61 -2.29
C THR A 7 -5.85 -6.80 -3.19
N PRO A 8 -5.67 -8.01 -2.61
CA PRO A 8 -5.25 -9.19 -3.38
C PRO A 8 -6.37 -9.80 -4.24
N LEU A 9 -7.65 -9.50 -3.91
CA LEU A 9 -8.81 -10.02 -4.62
C LEU A 9 -9.81 -8.93 -4.94
N VAL A 10 -10.12 -8.79 -6.23
CA VAL A 10 -11.12 -7.83 -6.73
C VAL A 10 -12.36 -8.60 -7.19
N LYS A 11 -13.51 -8.26 -6.60
CA LYS A 11 -14.82 -8.77 -7.03
C LYS A 11 -15.38 -7.86 -8.11
N LEU A 12 -15.74 -8.45 -9.25
CA LEU A 12 -16.33 -7.71 -10.35
C LEU A 12 -17.78 -8.14 -10.56
N GLU A 13 -18.68 -7.18 -10.55
CA GLU A 13 -20.07 -7.38 -10.92
C GLU A 13 -20.27 -6.90 -12.36
N ILE A 14 -20.52 -7.82 -13.28
CA ILE A 14 -20.82 -7.50 -14.68
C ILE A 14 -22.30 -7.77 -14.94
N THR A 15 -22.98 -6.79 -15.55
CA THR A 15 -24.35 -6.95 -16.04
C THR A 15 -24.38 -6.79 -17.56
N ALA A 16 -25.10 -7.68 -18.22
CA ALA A 16 -25.37 -7.61 -19.65
C ALA A 16 -26.89 -7.43 -19.87
N ARG A 17 -27.27 -6.46 -20.71
CA ARG A 17 -28.68 -6.20 -21.04
C ARG A 17 -29.06 -6.88 -22.36
N ASN A 18 -30.13 -7.67 -22.34
CA ASN A 18 -30.79 -8.31 -23.48
C ASN A 18 -32.32 -8.23 -23.23
N GLU A 19 -33.17 -8.48 -24.24
CA GLU A 19 -34.64 -8.59 -24.07
C GLU A 19 -35.04 -9.59 -22.97
N VAL A 20 -34.22 -10.62 -22.75
CA VAL A 20 -34.23 -11.46 -21.54
C VAL A 20 -32.95 -11.19 -20.74
N PRO A 21 -33.04 -10.74 -19.47
CA PRO A 21 -31.87 -10.46 -18.65
C PRO A 21 -31.00 -11.71 -18.45
N LEU A 22 -29.69 -11.58 -18.69
CA LEU A 22 -28.71 -12.51 -18.14
C LEU A 22 -28.44 -12.08 -16.69
N VAL A 23 -28.80 -12.92 -15.72
CA VAL A 23 -28.60 -12.64 -14.30
C VAL A 23 -27.20 -13.10 -13.89
N GLY A 24 -26.31 -12.12 -13.67
CA GLY A 24 -25.08 -12.21 -12.87
C GLY A 24 -24.00 -13.19 -13.36
N ALA A 25 -22.85 -12.65 -13.80
CA ALA A 25 -21.62 -13.44 -13.87
C ALA A 25 -20.76 -13.12 -12.63
N ASP A 26 -20.56 -14.10 -11.76
CA ASP A 26 -19.62 -13.99 -10.63
C ASP A 26 -18.18 -14.12 -11.15
N LEU A 27 -17.51 -12.99 -11.33
CA LEU A 27 -16.12 -12.94 -11.78
C LEU A 27 -15.21 -12.48 -10.64
N LYS A 28 -14.11 -13.21 -10.47
CA LYS A 28 -13.05 -12.90 -9.50
C LYS A 28 -11.76 -12.69 -10.25
N TRP A 29 -11.10 -11.57 -9.99
CA TRP A 29 -9.77 -11.29 -10.48
C TRP A 29 -8.81 -11.43 -9.31
N ILE A 30 -7.74 -12.19 -9.54
CA ILE A 30 -6.65 -12.37 -8.60
C ILE A 30 -5.59 -11.36 -9.01
N VAL A 31 -5.17 -10.53 -8.08
CA VAL A 31 -4.00 -9.68 -8.26
C VAL A 31 -2.78 -10.57 -8.03
N GLU A 32 -1.82 -10.54 -8.94
CA GLU A 32 -0.55 -11.22 -8.75
C GLU A 32 0.34 -10.38 -7.83
N ASP A 33 1.09 -11.06 -6.98
CA ASP A 33 1.99 -10.49 -5.99
C ASP A 33 3.37 -10.22 -6.60
N GLU A 34 3.94 -9.05 -6.35
CA GLU A 34 5.28 -8.64 -6.80
C GLU A 34 6.08 -8.17 -5.58
N ASP A 35 7.36 -8.54 -5.51
CA ASP A 35 8.24 -8.20 -4.39
C ASP A 35 8.75 -6.75 -4.52
N GLU A 36 8.20 -5.86 -3.70
CA GLU A 36 8.42 -4.42 -3.72
C GLU A 36 9.45 -4.00 -2.66
N GLY A 37 10.07 -2.84 -2.91
CA GLY A 37 11.09 -2.33 -1.98
C GLY A 37 10.48 -1.73 -0.71
N PRO A 38 11.26 -1.56 0.37
CA PRO A 38 10.82 -0.86 1.56
C PRO A 38 10.34 0.57 1.26
N GLU A 39 9.18 0.94 1.79
CA GLU A 39 8.58 2.26 1.62
C GLU A 39 8.56 3.08 2.91
N PHE A 40 8.65 4.40 2.77
CA PHE A 40 8.36 5.33 3.86
C PHE A 40 6.91 5.80 3.76
N ASN A 41 6.20 5.74 4.88
CA ASN A 41 4.84 6.29 4.97
C ASN A 41 4.71 7.22 6.20
N PRO A 42 4.51 8.55 6.02
CA PRO A 42 4.40 9.27 4.74
C PRO A 42 5.70 9.20 3.93
N GLY A 43 5.71 9.56 2.64
CA GLY A 43 6.94 9.55 1.83
C GLY A 43 7.91 10.70 2.15
N ILE A 44 7.39 11.79 2.73
CA ILE A 44 8.19 12.95 3.19
C ILE A 44 7.77 13.27 4.63
N MET A 45 8.75 13.38 5.53
CA MET A 45 8.54 13.80 6.91
C MET A 45 9.12 15.20 7.15
N TYR A 46 8.28 16.12 7.59
CA TYR A 46 8.68 17.46 7.99
C TYR A 46 8.88 17.54 9.50
N LEU A 47 10.08 17.93 9.93
CA LEU A 47 10.42 18.14 11.34
C LEU A 47 10.70 19.63 11.59
N LYS A 48 10.16 20.17 12.68
CA LYS A 48 10.45 21.53 13.14
C LYS A 48 11.33 21.45 14.37
N VAL A 49 12.49 22.10 14.31
CA VAL A 49 13.49 22.11 15.40
C VAL A 49 13.84 23.54 15.77
N LYS A 50 14.15 23.79 17.05
CA LYS A 50 14.61 25.10 17.53
C LYS A 50 16.06 25.33 17.11
N GLU A 51 16.42 26.58 16.84
CA GLU A 51 17.77 26.97 16.38
C GLU A 51 18.90 26.66 17.38
N ASN A 52 18.58 26.59 18.68
CA ASN A 52 19.55 26.40 19.77
C ASN A 52 19.52 24.98 20.36
N VAL A 53 19.27 23.96 19.54
CA VAL A 53 19.41 22.56 19.99
C VAL A 53 20.88 22.19 20.14
N ALA A 54 21.19 21.39 21.17
CA ALA A 54 22.55 20.97 21.44
C ALA A 54 23.07 20.02 20.32
N ASN A 55 24.39 20.05 20.09
CA ASN A 55 25.02 19.15 19.14
C ASN A 55 24.78 17.68 19.55
N GLY A 56 24.39 16.85 18.58
CA GLY A 56 24.05 15.45 18.81
C GLY A 56 22.59 15.21 19.23
N THR A 57 21.73 16.23 19.27
CA THR A 57 20.29 16.04 19.52
C THR A 57 19.66 15.25 18.37
N VAL A 58 19.04 14.11 18.70
CA VAL A 58 18.21 13.37 17.74
C VAL A 58 16.92 14.15 17.48
N ILE A 59 16.72 14.59 16.24
CA ILE A 59 15.59 15.44 15.85
C ILE A 59 14.35 14.65 15.42
N GLY A 60 14.52 13.36 15.12
CA GLY A 60 13.46 12.46 14.73
C GLY A 60 14.02 11.15 14.22
N THR A 61 13.14 10.15 14.14
CA THR A 61 13.44 8.83 13.59
C THR A 61 12.48 8.59 12.44
N TYR A 62 12.99 8.07 11.34
CA TYR A 62 12.19 7.77 10.16
C TYR A 62 12.49 6.35 9.72
N LYS A 63 11.44 5.56 9.51
CA LYS A 63 11.54 4.12 9.35
C LYS A 63 10.81 3.70 8.07
N ALA A 64 11.52 3.00 7.20
CA ALA A 64 10.92 2.33 6.05
C ALA A 64 10.37 0.96 6.47
N VAL A 65 9.35 0.49 5.76
CA VAL A 65 8.69 -0.80 5.97
C VAL A 65 8.57 -1.50 4.62
N ASP A 66 9.02 -2.75 4.57
CA ASP A 66 8.84 -3.68 3.44
C ASP A 66 7.37 -4.15 3.48
N PRO A 67 6.59 -3.85 2.42
CA PRO A 67 5.15 -4.08 2.45
C PRO A 67 4.76 -5.56 2.39
N GLU A 68 5.67 -6.44 1.96
CA GLU A 68 5.52 -7.90 1.88
C GLU A 68 5.46 -8.50 3.29
N LYS A 69 6.41 -8.12 4.14
CA LYS A 69 6.50 -8.63 5.53
C LYS A 69 5.74 -7.75 6.52
N LYS A 70 5.28 -6.58 6.08
CA LYS A 70 4.67 -5.52 6.92
C LYS A 70 5.53 -5.18 8.14
N ASN A 71 6.84 -5.33 8.00
CA ASN A 71 7.83 -5.12 9.04
C ASN A 71 9.14 -4.65 8.41
N SER A 72 10.04 -4.12 9.23
CA SER A 72 11.39 -3.71 8.83
C SER A 72 12.46 -4.76 9.09
N ASP A 73 12.08 -5.91 9.65
CA ASP A 73 13.04 -6.93 10.04
C ASP A 73 13.56 -7.65 8.79
N GLY A 74 14.86 -7.54 8.53
CA GLY A 74 15.50 -8.18 7.37
C GLY A 74 15.69 -7.30 6.14
N ILE A 75 15.56 -5.97 6.28
CA ILE A 75 16.28 -5.01 5.44
C ILE A 75 17.77 -5.05 5.80
#